data_AF-A0A3C0I6B3-F1
#
_entry.id   AF-A0A3C0I6B3-F1
#
_cell.length_a   1.000
_cell.length_b   1.000
_cell.length_c   1.000
_cell.angle_alpha   90.00
_cell.angle_beta   90.00
_cell.angle_gamma   90.00
#
_symmetry.space_group_name_H-M   'P 1'
#
loop_
_entity.id
_entity.type
_entity.pdbx_description
1 polymer ?
#
loop_
_entity_poly.entity_id
_entity_poly.type
_entity_poly.pdbx_seq_one_letter_code
_entity_poly.pdbx_strand_id
1 'polypeptide(L)'
;KNLLLRLDDNQFKLPRLDVDLNKETLNTQTFSLQALGMTLKGQVNAQKILSKMRAQVELNLMPFNPQNVLKRLGQPRLDLPPPLTLTHAAFQTHFSLTPKQVKVSNLRVMIDKTELQSTKIKLNLARDTLTLGNLKFKVFGQTYLNGNLSAKQLSTDPQLQGSLKINTFDPRKLLKRLGQPLPETTDPTVLKRFALETQLKGSLSQVQLEPIKIRLDDTWLKGYLKVHHFEQPAIAFQLNVNDIDIDRYLPVEKSEKAPPPSNEPASLPLKMLHSLDINGALKVEQLKAMGISLNNIEFDVTAQKGEFKVTPKDN
;
A
#
# COMPACT_ATOMS: atom_id res chain seq x y z
N LYS A 1 -36.65 12.73 23.32
CA LYS A 1 -37.33 11.41 23.36
C LYS A 1 -36.27 10.35 23.08
N ASN A 2 -36.25 9.25 23.84
CA ASN A 2 -35.34 8.13 23.59
C ASN A 2 -36.01 7.22 22.54
N LEU A 3 -35.28 6.88 21.48
CA LEU A 3 -35.75 5.95 20.46
C LEU A 3 -35.04 4.60 20.63
N LEU A 4 -35.82 3.55 20.77
CA LEU A 4 -35.35 2.17 20.86
C LEU A 4 -36.10 1.33 19.82
N LEU A 5 -35.40 0.88 18.80
CA LEU A 5 -35.94 -0.04 17.80
C LEU A 5 -35.29 -1.41 18.01
N ARG A 6 -36.09 -2.47 18.02
CA ARG A 6 -35.62 -3.85 18.19
C ARG A 6 -36.33 -4.75 17.19
N LEU A 7 -35.56 -5.60 16.51
CA LEU A 7 -36.06 -6.67 15.66
C LEU A 7 -35.11 -7.85 15.83
N ASP A 8 -35.59 -8.93 16.45
CA ASP A 8 -34.79 -10.08 16.89
C ASP A 8 -33.57 -9.65 17.73
N ASP A 9 -32.38 -10.14 17.39
CA ASP A 9 -31.09 -9.76 17.98
C ASP A 9 -30.61 -8.35 17.59
N ASN A 10 -31.29 -7.70 16.63
CA ASN A 10 -30.88 -6.38 16.14
C ASN A 10 -31.50 -5.28 16.99
N GLN A 11 -30.69 -4.28 17.32
CA GLN A 11 -31.10 -3.20 18.19
C GLN A 11 -30.51 -1.86 17.76
N PHE A 12 -31.36 -0.85 17.60
CA PHE A 12 -30.94 0.54 17.46
C PHE A 12 -31.37 1.33 18.69
N LYS A 13 -30.39 1.97 19.35
CA LYS A 13 -30.57 2.86 20.50
C LYS A 13 -30.15 4.26 20.11
N LEU A 14 -31.06 5.21 20.20
CA LEU A 14 -30.78 6.64 20.08
C LEU A 14 -31.28 7.33 21.35
N PRO A 15 -30.42 7.53 22.36
CA PRO A 15 -30.82 8.07 23.66
C PRO A 15 -31.43 9.46 23.53
N ARG A 16 -30.84 10.33 22.71
CA ARG A 16 -31.33 11.69 22.53
C ARG A 16 -31.02 12.20 21.13
N LEU A 17 -32.04 12.81 20.53
CA LEU A 17 -31.98 13.57 19.29
C LEU A 17 -32.55 14.96 19.58
N ASP A 18 -31.69 15.97 19.50
CA ASP A 18 -32.05 17.37 19.68
C ASP A 18 -32.06 18.04 18.30
N VAL A 19 -33.23 18.49 17.86
CA VAL A 19 -33.39 19.26 16.62
C VAL A 19 -33.95 20.63 16.99
N ASP A 20 -33.23 21.68 16.62
CA ASP A 20 -33.67 23.07 16.77
C ASP A 20 -33.71 23.70 15.38
N LEU A 21 -34.91 23.88 14.83
CA LEU A 21 -35.11 24.42 13.48
C LEU A 21 -34.79 25.92 13.42
N ASN A 22 -35.00 26.66 14.52
CA ASN A 22 -34.70 28.09 14.59
C ASN A 22 -33.18 28.33 14.61
N LYS A 23 -32.44 27.49 15.33
CA LYS A 23 -30.97 27.51 15.34
C LYS A 23 -30.36 26.70 14.19
N GLU A 24 -31.19 26.03 13.38
CA GLU A 24 -30.78 25.07 12.35
C GLU A 24 -29.76 24.03 12.84
N THR A 25 -29.95 23.47 14.04
CA THR A 25 -29.04 22.46 14.61
C THR A 25 -29.71 21.09 14.76
N LEU A 26 -28.89 20.05 14.60
CA LEU A 26 -29.26 18.66 14.89
C LEU A 26 -28.10 18.01 15.65
N ASN A 27 -28.32 17.60 16.89
CA ASN A 27 -27.31 16.93 17.70
C ASN A 27 -27.87 15.61 18.23
N THR A 28 -27.02 14.60 18.26
CA THR A 28 -27.32 13.32 18.90
C THR A 28 -26.40 13.09 20.09
N GLN A 29 -26.94 12.46 21.13
CA GLN A 29 -26.08 11.69 22.04
C GLN A 29 -25.59 10.44 21.32
N THR A 30 -24.55 9.78 21.84
CA THR A 30 -24.00 8.56 21.25
C THR A 30 -25.11 7.52 21.02
N PHE A 31 -25.40 7.24 19.76
CA PHE A 31 -26.31 6.17 19.37
C PHE A 31 -25.53 4.86 19.26
N SER A 32 -26.26 3.75 19.34
CA SER A 32 -25.70 2.41 19.13
C SER A 32 -26.59 1.61 18.20
N LEU A 33 -26.00 1.01 17.19
CA LEU A 33 -26.61 0.03 16.31
C LEU A 33 -25.92 -1.32 16.54
N GLN A 34 -26.70 -2.31 16.95
CA GLN A 34 -26.29 -3.70 17.07
C GLN A 34 -27.01 -4.49 16.00
N ALA A 35 -26.26 -5.12 15.10
CA ALA A 35 -26.81 -5.95 14.06
C ALA A 35 -25.79 -7.00 13.62
N LEU A 36 -26.25 -8.22 13.30
CA LEU A 36 -25.40 -9.31 12.81
C LEU A 36 -24.19 -9.63 13.72
N GLY A 37 -24.31 -9.42 15.03
CA GLY A 37 -23.20 -9.59 15.99
C GLY A 37 -22.15 -8.47 15.97
N MET A 38 -22.40 -7.39 15.23
CA MET A 38 -21.57 -6.18 15.23
C MET A 38 -22.21 -5.11 16.11
N THR A 39 -21.39 -4.25 16.71
CA THR A 39 -21.86 -3.06 17.44
C THR A 39 -21.19 -1.81 16.88
N LEU A 40 -21.97 -0.97 16.21
CA LEU A 40 -21.58 0.36 15.79
C LEU A 40 -22.05 1.37 16.85
N LYS A 41 -21.15 2.24 17.29
CA LYS A 41 -21.46 3.44 18.05
C LYS A 41 -21.21 4.66 17.18
N GLY A 42 -22.03 5.69 17.32
CA GLY A 42 -21.78 6.92 16.60
C GLY A 42 -22.42 8.13 17.23
N GLN A 43 -22.01 9.30 16.75
CA GLN A 43 -22.54 10.58 17.17
C GLN A 43 -22.60 11.51 15.96
N VAL A 44 -23.64 12.35 15.88
CA VAL A 44 -23.84 13.32 14.82
C VAL A 44 -24.10 14.69 15.44
N ASN A 45 -23.33 15.69 15.03
CA ASN A 45 -23.56 17.09 15.35
C ASN A 45 -23.61 17.87 14.04
N ALA A 46 -24.74 18.49 13.73
CA ALA A 46 -24.96 19.22 12.51
C ALA A 46 -25.51 20.61 12.78
N GLN A 47 -25.11 21.55 11.93
CA GLN A 47 -25.51 22.95 11.95
C GLN A 47 -25.87 23.39 10.55
N LYS A 48 -26.71 24.43 10.46
CA LYS A 48 -27.20 24.97 9.19
C LYS A 48 -27.91 23.91 8.35
N ILE A 49 -28.69 23.04 9.00
CA ILE A 49 -29.31 21.85 8.40
C ILE A 49 -30.32 22.17 7.28
N LEU A 50 -30.84 23.41 7.22
CA LEU A 50 -31.77 23.86 6.16
C LEU A 50 -31.09 24.71 5.08
N SER A 51 -29.83 25.09 5.30
CA SER A 51 -29.10 26.02 4.42
C SER A 51 -27.78 25.42 3.94
N LYS A 52 -26.66 25.78 4.56
CA LYS A 52 -25.31 25.29 4.22
C LYS A 52 -24.84 24.27 5.24
N MET A 53 -25.41 23.07 5.17
CA MET A 53 -25.19 21.99 6.13
C MET A 53 -23.70 21.79 6.44
N ARG A 54 -23.38 21.84 7.72
CA ARG A 54 -22.10 21.39 8.25
C ARG A 54 -22.37 20.28 9.25
N ALA A 55 -21.74 19.13 9.08
CA ALA A 55 -21.93 18.02 9.99
C ALA A 55 -20.58 17.48 10.45
N GLN A 56 -20.54 17.06 11.71
CA GLN A 56 -19.49 16.24 12.30
C GLN A 56 -20.12 14.89 12.66
N VAL A 57 -19.49 13.81 12.20
CA VAL A 57 -19.98 12.44 12.41
C VAL A 57 -18.85 11.60 12.95
N GLU A 58 -19.04 11.02 14.12
CA GLU A 58 -18.13 10.03 14.68
C GLU A 58 -18.73 8.64 14.53
N LEU A 59 -17.94 7.70 14.03
CA LEU A 59 -18.33 6.30 13.91
C LEU A 59 -17.24 5.43 14.53
N ASN A 60 -17.66 4.47 15.35
CA ASN A 60 -16.81 3.49 16.00
C ASN A 60 -17.50 2.12 15.95
N LEU A 61 -17.06 1.27 15.03
CA LEU A 61 -17.42 -0.13 14.96
C LEU A 61 -16.52 -0.91 15.94
N MET A 62 -17.14 -1.38 17.01
CA MET A 62 -16.45 -2.18 18.04
C MET A 62 -15.85 -3.45 17.42
N PRO A 63 -14.75 -3.98 18.00
CA PRO A 63 -14.15 -5.23 17.53
C PRO A 63 -15.18 -6.34 17.41
N PHE A 64 -15.17 -7.00 16.26
CA PHE A 64 -16.04 -8.13 15.96
C PHE A 64 -15.27 -9.19 15.17
N ASN A 65 -15.88 -10.36 15.00
CA ASN A 65 -15.34 -11.44 14.19
C ASN A 65 -16.10 -11.53 12.85
N PRO A 66 -15.51 -11.11 11.73
CA PRO A 66 -16.12 -11.21 10.40
C PRO A 66 -16.61 -12.62 10.02
N GLN A 67 -15.90 -13.69 10.41
CA GLN A 67 -16.35 -15.07 10.12
C GLN A 67 -17.69 -15.38 10.79
N ASN A 68 -17.94 -14.83 11.99
CA ASN A 68 -19.23 -14.99 12.67
C ASN A 68 -20.35 -14.24 11.93
N VAL A 69 -20.04 -13.09 11.32
CA VAL A 69 -21.00 -12.33 10.50
C VAL A 69 -21.36 -13.13 9.25
N LEU A 70 -20.38 -13.69 8.54
CA LEU A 70 -20.60 -14.56 7.38
C LEU A 70 -21.48 -15.76 7.73
N LYS A 71 -21.16 -16.46 8.83
CA LYS A 71 -21.96 -17.58 9.33
C LYS A 71 -23.41 -17.18 9.58
N ARG A 72 -23.66 -16.01 10.18
CA ARG A 72 -25.03 -15.48 10.41
C ARG A 72 -25.76 -15.16 9.12
N LEU A 73 -25.06 -14.72 8.08
CA LEU A 73 -25.60 -14.45 6.75
C LEU A 73 -25.78 -15.71 5.88
N GLY A 74 -25.54 -16.91 6.44
CA GLY A 74 -25.55 -18.16 5.67
C GLY A 74 -24.43 -18.26 4.64
N GLN A 75 -23.40 -17.40 4.74
CA GLN A 75 -22.25 -17.41 3.84
C GLN A 75 -21.23 -18.45 4.33
N PRO A 76 -20.53 -19.14 3.41
CA PRO A 76 -19.44 -20.02 3.77
C PRO A 76 -18.32 -19.26 4.48
N ARG A 77 -17.54 -19.98 5.27
CA ARG A 77 -16.32 -19.45 5.88
C ARG A 77 -15.35 -19.03 4.76
N LEU A 78 -14.74 -17.85 4.90
CA LEU A 78 -13.68 -17.41 4.00
C LEU A 78 -12.34 -17.93 4.50
N ASP A 79 -11.80 -18.94 3.83
CA ASP A 79 -10.45 -19.43 4.10
C ASP A 79 -9.43 -18.62 3.30
N LEU A 80 -8.85 -17.62 3.96
CA LEU A 80 -7.82 -16.77 3.38
C LEU A 80 -6.42 -17.37 3.61
N PRO A 81 -5.45 -17.09 2.71
CA PRO A 81 -4.07 -17.42 2.95
C PRO A 81 -3.55 -16.82 4.27
N PRO A 82 -2.76 -17.57 5.07
CA PRO A 82 -2.07 -17.01 6.22
C PRO A 82 -1.31 -15.73 5.87
N PRO A 83 -1.29 -14.71 6.75
CA PRO A 83 -1.74 -14.70 8.13
C PRO A 83 -3.18 -14.17 8.31
N LEU A 84 -3.95 -14.01 7.24
CA LEU A 84 -5.30 -13.46 7.32
C LEU A 84 -6.28 -14.53 7.79
N THR A 85 -6.91 -14.28 8.93
CA THR A 85 -7.89 -15.19 9.55
C THR A 85 -9.31 -14.61 9.55
N LEU A 86 -9.43 -13.28 9.40
CA LEU A 86 -10.67 -12.51 9.54
C LEU A 86 -11.38 -12.77 10.87
N THR A 87 -10.60 -12.93 11.95
CA THR A 87 -11.15 -13.18 13.28
C THR A 87 -11.35 -11.90 14.08
N HIS A 88 -10.64 -10.83 13.70
CA HIS A 88 -10.76 -9.53 14.33
C HIS A 88 -10.90 -8.45 13.25
N ALA A 89 -11.96 -7.66 13.33
CA ALA A 89 -12.07 -6.43 12.56
C ALA A 89 -12.62 -5.31 13.44
N ALA A 90 -12.13 -4.09 13.23
CA ALA A 90 -12.61 -2.89 13.89
C ALA A 90 -12.43 -1.67 13.00
N PHE A 91 -13.27 -0.66 13.20
CA PHE A 91 -13.23 0.57 12.42
C PHE A 91 -13.56 1.77 13.29
N GLN A 92 -12.79 2.84 13.18
CA GLN A 92 -13.10 4.11 13.81
C GLN A 92 -12.77 5.26 12.86
N THR A 93 -13.59 6.31 12.89
CA THR A 93 -13.33 7.53 12.13
C THR A 93 -14.17 8.71 12.62
N HIS A 94 -13.72 9.92 12.27
CA HIS A 94 -14.47 11.16 12.39
C HIS A 94 -14.59 11.82 11.01
N PHE A 95 -15.80 12.15 10.58
CA PHE A 95 -16.08 12.91 9.37
C PHE A 95 -16.44 14.35 9.70
N SER A 96 -15.94 15.29 8.91
CA SER A 96 -16.44 16.66 8.86
C SER A 96 -16.90 16.97 7.44
N LEU A 97 -18.20 17.23 7.31
CA LEU A 97 -18.91 17.37 6.04
C LEU A 97 -19.35 18.82 5.84
N THR A 98 -19.17 19.32 4.63
CA THR A 98 -19.73 20.58 4.12
C THR A 98 -20.12 20.35 2.66
N PRO A 99 -20.93 21.22 2.01
CA PRO A 99 -21.41 20.96 0.65
C PRO A 99 -20.29 20.81 -0.40
N LYS A 100 -19.11 21.40 -0.15
CA LYS A 100 -17.97 21.42 -1.09
C LYS A 100 -16.79 20.60 -0.60
N GLN A 101 -16.86 20.00 0.58
CA GLN A 101 -15.71 19.37 1.21
C GLN A 101 -16.10 18.25 2.16
N VAL A 102 -15.40 17.13 2.05
CA VAL A 102 -15.40 16.02 3.00
C VAL A 102 -14.02 15.94 3.64
N LYS A 103 -13.96 15.93 4.97
CA LYS A 103 -12.75 15.62 5.73
C LYS A 103 -12.98 14.34 6.51
N VAL A 104 -11.98 13.49 6.57
CA VAL A 104 -11.91 12.32 7.44
C VAL A 104 -10.69 12.48 8.34
N SER A 105 -10.86 12.28 9.63
CA SER A 105 -9.79 12.31 10.63
C SER A 105 -9.93 11.11 11.55
N ASN A 106 -8.81 10.72 12.17
CA ASN A 106 -8.76 9.56 13.07
C ASN A 106 -9.29 8.27 12.41
N LEU A 107 -9.07 8.13 11.10
CA LEU A 107 -9.40 6.89 10.41
C LEU A 107 -8.48 5.79 10.96
N ARG A 108 -9.08 4.73 11.49
CA ARG A 108 -8.41 3.50 11.91
C ARG A 108 -9.22 2.32 11.41
N VAL A 109 -8.60 1.45 10.63
CA VAL A 109 -9.17 0.19 10.17
C VAL A 109 -8.24 -0.91 10.63
N MET A 110 -8.76 -1.89 11.36
CA MET A 110 -7.99 -3.06 11.81
C MET A 110 -8.63 -4.32 11.23
N ILE A 111 -7.79 -5.18 10.68
CA ILE A 111 -8.13 -6.55 10.30
C ILE A 111 -6.99 -7.45 10.79
N ASP A 112 -7.29 -8.30 11.76
CA ASP A 112 -6.32 -9.13 12.48
C ASP A 112 -5.11 -8.33 12.97
N LYS A 113 -3.90 -8.61 12.45
CA LYS A 113 -2.65 -7.92 12.82
C LYS A 113 -2.28 -6.77 11.86
N THR A 114 -3.17 -6.48 10.91
CA THR A 114 -3.01 -5.44 9.91
C THR A 114 -3.84 -4.22 10.30
N GLU A 115 -3.25 -3.04 10.21
CA GLU A 115 -3.91 -1.80 10.65
C GLU A 115 -3.60 -0.66 9.69
N LEU A 116 -4.64 0.03 9.22
CA LEU A 116 -4.55 1.25 8.43
C LEU A 116 -4.97 2.44 9.28
N GLN A 117 -4.12 3.45 9.38
CA GLN A 117 -4.41 4.70 10.07
C GLN A 117 -4.20 5.91 9.14
N SER A 118 -5.05 6.92 9.28
CA SER A 118 -4.80 8.26 8.73
C SER A 118 -5.42 9.32 9.62
N THR A 119 -4.68 10.40 9.89
CA THR A 119 -5.18 11.51 10.71
C THR A 119 -5.88 12.57 9.87
N LYS A 120 -5.69 12.58 8.53
CA LYS A 120 -6.20 13.64 7.67
C LYS A 120 -6.42 13.15 6.24
N ILE A 121 -7.66 12.88 5.88
CA ILE A 121 -8.10 12.76 4.49
C ILE A 121 -9.00 13.97 4.20
N LYS A 122 -8.82 14.61 3.05
CA LYS A 122 -9.64 15.74 2.63
C LYS A 122 -9.91 15.64 1.14
N LEU A 123 -11.18 15.50 0.79
CA LEU A 123 -11.71 15.69 -0.56
C LEU A 123 -12.33 17.09 -0.63
N ASN A 124 -11.86 17.91 -1.57
CA ASN A 124 -12.41 19.23 -1.82
C ASN A 124 -12.94 19.26 -3.26
N LEU A 125 -14.26 19.19 -3.37
CA LEU A 125 -14.98 19.13 -4.63
C LEU A 125 -14.85 20.45 -5.41
N ALA A 126 -14.80 21.58 -4.72
CA ALA A 126 -14.69 22.89 -5.37
C ALA A 126 -13.30 23.19 -5.94
N ARG A 127 -12.27 22.49 -5.47
CA ARG A 127 -10.90 22.59 -5.98
C ARG A 127 -10.47 21.35 -6.77
N ASP A 128 -11.34 20.36 -6.86
CA ASP A 128 -11.06 19.07 -7.48
C ASP A 128 -9.75 18.43 -6.93
N THR A 129 -9.63 18.40 -5.60
CA THR A 129 -8.40 17.94 -4.92
C THR A 129 -8.68 16.90 -3.84
N LEU A 130 -7.74 15.98 -3.66
CA LEU A 130 -7.73 14.98 -2.59
C LEU A 130 -6.38 15.07 -1.87
N THR A 131 -6.39 15.06 -0.54
CA THR A 131 -5.16 14.97 0.26
C THR A 131 -5.32 13.86 1.29
N LEU A 132 -4.38 12.91 1.32
CA LEU A 132 -4.21 11.88 2.34
C LEU A 132 -2.92 12.22 3.09
N GLY A 133 -3.03 12.59 4.35
CA GLY A 133 -1.92 12.91 5.24
C GLY A 133 -1.76 11.86 6.32
N ASN A 134 -0.51 11.63 6.72
CA ASN A 134 -0.14 10.73 7.81
C ASN A 134 -0.74 9.33 7.64
N LEU A 135 -0.69 8.80 6.42
CA LEU A 135 -1.04 7.42 6.16
C LEU A 135 -0.02 6.53 6.88
N LYS A 136 -0.51 5.59 7.69
CA LYS A 136 0.32 4.60 8.38
C LYS A 136 -0.36 3.25 8.26
N PHE A 137 0.27 2.35 7.52
CA PHE A 137 -0.22 1.01 7.27
C PHE A 137 0.71 -0.02 7.90
N LYS A 138 0.24 -0.68 8.95
CA LYS A 138 0.91 -1.79 9.62
C LYS A 138 0.66 -3.06 8.84
N VAL A 139 1.69 -3.61 8.20
CA VAL A 139 1.59 -4.80 7.36
C VAL A 139 1.82 -6.03 8.21
N PHE A 140 0.76 -6.80 8.49
CA PHE A 140 0.79 -8.06 9.23
C PHE A 140 1.61 -8.01 10.53
N GLY A 141 1.67 -6.86 11.20
CA GLY A 141 2.51 -6.63 12.38
C GLY A 141 4.01 -6.88 12.19
N GLN A 142 4.55 -6.67 10.99
CA GLN A 142 5.98 -6.78 10.67
C GLN A 142 6.63 -5.43 10.40
N THR A 143 5.95 -4.56 9.65
CA THR A 143 6.48 -3.24 9.30
C THR A 143 5.37 -2.21 9.21
N TYR A 144 5.78 -0.95 9.11
CA TYR A 144 4.90 0.16 8.78
C TYR A 144 5.31 0.76 7.44
N LEU A 145 4.32 0.87 6.57
CA LEU A 145 4.35 1.72 5.40
C LEU A 145 3.73 3.06 5.80
N ASN A 146 4.50 4.14 5.68
CA ASN A 146 4.08 5.49 5.98
C ASN A 146 4.04 6.31 4.71
N GLY A 147 3.10 7.24 4.60
CA GLY A 147 3.06 8.10 3.44
C GLY A 147 2.10 9.28 3.52
N ASN A 148 2.18 10.09 2.48
CA ASN A 148 1.20 11.11 2.17
C ASN A 148 1.00 11.14 0.65
N LEU A 149 -0.19 11.56 0.25
CA LEU A 149 -0.58 11.68 -1.14
C LEU A 149 -1.42 12.95 -1.28
N SER A 150 -1.17 13.74 -2.30
CA SER A 150 -2.09 14.75 -2.76
C SER A 150 -2.34 14.58 -4.25
N ALA A 151 -3.57 14.84 -4.64
CA ALA A 151 -4.05 14.74 -6.00
C ALA A 151 -4.81 16.03 -6.35
N LYS A 152 -4.64 16.47 -7.59
CA LYS A 152 -5.42 17.56 -8.21
C LYS A 152 -6.03 17.06 -9.51
N GLN A 153 -7.03 17.76 -10.03
CA GLN A 153 -7.68 17.41 -11.30
C GLN A 153 -8.30 16.00 -11.26
N LEU A 154 -8.88 15.62 -10.11
CA LEU A 154 -9.47 14.29 -9.88
C LEU A 154 -10.55 13.94 -10.91
N SER A 155 -11.29 14.93 -11.40
CA SER A 155 -12.42 14.74 -12.30
C SER A 155 -12.01 14.71 -13.78
N THR A 156 -10.74 14.94 -14.11
CA THR A 156 -10.22 14.98 -15.49
C THR A 156 -8.98 14.09 -15.65
N ASP A 157 -7.78 14.66 -15.53
CA ASP A 157 -6.51 13.93 -15.56
C ASP A 157 -5.78 14.09 -14.21
N PRO A 158 -6.02 13.17 -13.26
CA PRO A 158 -5.49 13.24 -11.91
C PRO A 158 -3.97 13.40 -11.88
N GLN A 159 -3.50 14.50 -11.29
CA GLN A 159 -2.08 14.73 -11.02
C GLN A 159 -1.77 14.39 -9.57
N LEU A 160 -0.97 13.36 -9.36
CA LEU A 160 -0.62 12.78 -8.06
C LEU A 160 0.78 13.23 -7.66
N GLN A 161 0.95 13.54 -6.37
CA GLN A 161 2.26 13.73 -5.75
C GLN A 161 2.24 13.25 -4.31
N GLY A 162 3.33 12.68 -3.81
CA GLY A 162 3.36 12.16 -2.46
C GLY A 162 4.73 11.64 -2.04
N SER A 163 4.77 11.02 -0.87
CA SER A 163 5.95 10.31 -0.39
C SER A 163 5.55 8.98 0.23
N LEU A 164 6.40 7.99 0.07
CA LEU A 164 6.24 6.64 0.58
C LEU A 164 7.49 6.24 1.36
N LYS A 165 7.31 5.68 2.54
CA LYS A 165 8.39 5.14 3.37
C LYS A 165 8.00 3.81 3.98
N ILE A 166 8.77 2.78 3.72
CA ILE A 166 8.65 1.48 4.39
C ILE A 166 9.76 1.41 5.44
N ASN A 167 9.36 1.29 6.71
CA ASN A 167 10.30 1.12 7.81
C ASN A 167 11.09 -0.18 7.66
N THR A 168 12.32 -0.19 8.18
CA THR A 168 13.18 -1.38 8.12
C THR A 168 12.47 -2.60 8.69
N PHE A 169 12.46 -3.68 7.93
CA PHE A 169 11.89 -4.95 8.36
C PHE A 169 12.71 -6.13 7.83
N ASP A 170 12.34 -7.34 8.28
CA ASP A 170 12.94 -8.60 7.89
C ASP A 170 12.05 -9.30 6.84
N PRO A 171 12.45 -9.29 5.54
CA PRO A 171 11.73 -9.98 4.48
C PRO A 171 11.46 -11.46 4.78
N ARG A 172 12.42 -12.20 5.36
CA ARG A 172 12.20 -13.63 5.69
C ARG A 172 11.10 -13.80 6.73
N LYS A 173 11.04 -12.95 7.76
CA LYS A 173 9.93 -13.01 8.75
C LYS A 173 8.59 -12.67 8.12
N LEU A 174 8.55 -11.72 7.18
CA LEU A 174 7.34 -11.41 6.44
C LEU A 174 6.88 -12.60 5.59
N LEU A 175 7.78 -13.21 4.80
CA LEU A 175 7.48 -14.37 3.97
C LEU A 175 6.96 -15.56 4.79
N LYS A 176 7.65 -15.90 5.89
CA LYS A 176 7.18 -16.93 6.84
C LYS A 176 5.78 -16.65 7.34
N ARG A 177 5.48 -15.38 7.65
CA ARG A 177 4.15 -14.97 8.12
C ARG A 177 3.08 -15.07 7.04
N LEU A 178 3.44 -14.82 5.79
CA LEU A 178 2.58 -14.99 4.60
C LEU A 178 2.43 -16.47 4.18
N GLY A 179 3.05 -17.41 4.90
CA GLY A 179 3.10 -18.81 4.49
C GLY A 179 3.85 -19.05 3.18
N GLN A 180 4.67 -18.08 2.75
CA GLN A 180 5.48 -18.19 1.54
C GLN A 180 6.79 -18.91 1.86
N PRO A 181 7.29 -19.77 0.95
CA PRO A 181 8.60 -20.38 1.10
C PRO A 181 9.68 -19.30 1.20
N LEU A 182 10.70 -19.57 2.01
CA LEU A 182 11.88 -18.71 2.01
C LEU A 182 12.71 -18.98 0.75
N PRO A 183 13.27 -17.94 0.11
CA PRO A 183 14.28 -18.13 -0.92
C PRO A 183 15.45 -18.97 -0.38
N GLU A 184 15.84 -19.98 -1.14
CA GLU A 184 17.11 -20.67 -0.93
C GLU A 184 18.24 -19.70 -1.30
N THR A 185 19.18 -19.50 -0.37
CA THR A 185 20.31 -18.59 -0.56
C THR A 185 21.56 -19.23 0.00
N THR A 186 22.70 -19.04 -0.67
CA THR A 186 24.02 -19.51 -0.23
C THR A 186 24.36 -18.95 1.15
N ASP A 187 24.07 -17.68 1.40
CA ASP A 187 24.19 -17.09 2.72
C ASP A 187 22.83 -17.15 3.44
N PRO A 188 22.66 -17.89 4.55
CA PRO A 188 21.41 -17.95 5.29
C PRO A 188 21.06 -16.64 6.01
N THR A 189 21.97 -15.66 6.01
CA THR A 189 21.84 -14.39 6.75
C THR A 189 21.34 -13.21 5.92
N VAL A 190 21.22 -13.34 4.59
CA VAL A 190 20.63 -12.30 3.73
C VAL A 190 19.11 -12.21 3.87
N LEU A 191 18.50 -11.18 3.28
CA LEU A 191 17.07 -10.87 3.31
C LEU A 191 16.55 -10.61 4.73
N LYS A 192 17.38 -10.00 5.59
CA LYS A 192 17.04 -9.65 6.97
C LYS A 192 16.72 -8.18 7.16
N ARG A 193 17.12 -7.32 6.22
CA ARG A 193 16.82 -5.88 6.28
C ARG A 193 16.35 -5.39 4.92
N PHE A 194 15.12 -4.90 4.87
CA PHE A 194 14.63 -4.11 3.75
C PHE A 194 14.05 -2.80 4.24
N ALA A 195 14.38 -1.69 3.59
CA ALA A 195 13.73 -0.40 3.79
C ALA A 195 13.62 0.33 2.44
N LEU A 196 12.58 1.16 2.31
CA LEU A 196 12.35 1.99 1.13
C LEU A 196 11.95 3.38 1.56
N GLU A 197 12.48 4.40 0.91
CA GLU A 197 11.99 5.77 0.99
C GLU A 197 11.97 6.37 -0.42
N THR A 198 10.85 6.97 -0.81
CA THR A 198 10.73 7.60 -2.13
C THR A 198 9.69 8.72 -2.16
N GLN A 199 9.85 9.65 -3.10
CA GLN A 199 8.78 10.58 -3.48
C GLN A 199 8.17 10.13 -4.80
N LEU A 200 6.87 10.29 -4.90
CA LEU A 200 6.03 9.90 -6.02
C LEU A 200 5.52 11.17 -6.70
N LYS A 201 5.56 11.21 -8.03
CA LYS A 201 4.74 12.08 -8.87
C LYS A 201 4.14 11.24 -9.99
N GLY A 202 2.94 11.54 -10.48
CA GLY A 202 2.37 10.77 -11.57
C GLY A 202 0.97 11.20 -11.99
N SER A 203 0.43 10.51 -12.97
CA SER A 203 -0.96 10.62 -13.42
C SER A 203 -1.49 9.24 -13.81
N LEU A 204 -2.60 9.18 -14.56
CA LEU A 204 -3.15 7.92 -15.04
C LEU A 204 -2.27 7.21 -16.08
N SER A 205 -1.29 7.90 -16.67
CA SER A 205 -0.43 7.35 -17.73
C SER A 205 1.04 7.29 -17.36
N GLN A 206 1.46 7.84 -16.22
CA GLN A 206 2.87 7.92 -15.85
C GLN A 206 3.10 7.93 -14.35
N VAL A 207 4.29 7.48 -13.94
CA VAL A 207 4.77 7.59 -12.57
C VAL A 207 6.27 7.87 -12.55
N GLN A 208 6.68 8.74 -11.63
CA GLN A 208 8.06 9.07 -11.31
C GLN A 208 8.27 8.84 -9.82
N LEU A 209 9.31 8.07 -9.51
CA LEU A 209 9.81 7.81 -8.17
C LEU A 209 11.19 8.47 -8.07
N GLU A 210 11.29 9.59 -7.36
CA GLU A 210 12.52 10.37 -7.28
C GLU A 210 12.55 11.30 -6.07
N PRO A 211 13.53 11.19 -5.16
CA PRO A 211 14.56 10.15 -5.13
C PRO A 211 13.96 8.79 -4.73
N ILE A 212 14.64 7.71 -5.10
CA ILE A 212 14.50 6.37 -4.51
C ILE A 212 15.68 6.16 -3.58
N LYS A 213 15.41 5.62 -2.39
CA LYS A 213 16.43 5.12 -1.46
C LYS A 213 15.97 3.78 -0.91
N ILE A 214 16.62 2.71 -1.35
CA ILE A 214 16.39 1.34 -0.91
C ILE A 214 17.58 0.90 -0.07
N ARG A 215 17.29 0.19 1.02
CA ARG A 215 18.28 -0.61 1.74
C ARG A 215 17.90 -2.07 1.61
N LEU A 216 18.83 -2.91 1.16
CA LEU A 216 18.73 -4.36 1.20
C LEU A 216 19.96 -4.88 1.94
N ASP A 217 19.76 -5.43 3.13
CA ASP A 217 20.82 -5.86 4.05
C ASP A 217 21.86 -4.76 4.32
N ASP A 218 23.04 -4.84 3.72
CA ASP A 218 24.10 -3.82 3.83
C ASP A 218 24.26 -2.99 2.53
N THR A 219 23.55 -3.37 1.48
CA THR A 219 23.45 -2.66 0.21
C THR A 219 22.49 -1.48 0.30
N TRP A 220 22.91 -0.36 -0.27
CA TRP A 220 22.11 0.82 -0.53
C TRP A 220 21.98 1.04 -2.03
N LEU A 221 20.75 1.25 -2.48
CA LEU A 221 20.42 1.63 -3.84
C LEU A 221 19.74 3.01 -3.80
N LYS A 222 20.26 3.96 -4.58
CA LYS A 222 19.74 5.33 -4.68
C LYS A 222 19.51 5.69 -6.13
N GLY A 223 18.55 6.55 -6.43
CA GLY A 223 18.35 6.98 -7.81
C GLY A 223 16.95 7.46 -8.12
N TYR A 224 16.50 7.20 -9.35
CA TYR A 224 15.13 7.45 -9.77
C TYR A 224 14.61 6.36 -10.71
N LEU A 225 13.28 6.29 -10.81
CA LEU A 225 12.56 5.50 -11.80
C LEU A 225 11.44 6.36 -12.39
N LYS A 226 11.29 6.34 -13.71
CA LYS A 226 10.20 6.97 -14.46
C LYS A 226 9.59 5.90 -15.35
N VAL A 227 8.27 5.84 -15.37
CA VAL A 227 7.50 4.95 -16.25
C VAL A 227 6.42 5.79 -16.90
N HIS A 228 6.37 5.78 -18.22
CA HIS A 228 5.31 6.41 -19.02
C HIS A 228 4.57 5.33 -19.81
N HIS A 229 3.29 5.56 -20.13
CA HIS A 229 2.42 4.69 -20.93
C HIS A 229 2.29 3.27 -20.37
N PHE A 230 1.52 3.05 -19.30
CA PHE A 230 1.45 1.74 -18.62
C PHE A 230 1.08 0.52 -19.51
N GLU A 231 0.35 0.73 -20.61
CA GLU A 231 0.05 -0.33 -21.59
C GLU A 231 1.26 -0.72 -22.46
N GLN A 232 2.16 0.23 -22.75
CA GLN A 232 3.39 0.05 -23.52
C GLN A 232 4.51 0.84 -22.83
N PRO A 233 5.07 0.30 -21.73
CA PRO A 233 5.83 1.10 -20.78
C PRO A 233 7.16 1.58 -21.37
N ALA A 234 7.33 2.90 -21.37
CA ALA A 234 8.62 3.56 -21.55
C ALA A 234 9.22 3.83 -20.18
N ILE A 235 10.31 3.12 -19.86
CA ILE A 235 10.94 3.09 -18.55
C ILE A 235 12.28 3.80 -18.62
N ALA A 236 12.47 4.80 -17.76
CA ALA A 236 13.77 5.44 -17.58
C ALA A 236 14.23 5.37 -16.12
N PHE A 237 15.48 5.00 -15.88
CA PHE A 237 16.02 4.93 -14.53
C PHE A 237 17.49 5.33 -14.48
N GLN A 238 17.92 5.83 -13.32
CA GLN A 238 19.34 5.92 -12.99
C GLN A 238 19.48 5.43 -11.57
N LEU A 239 20.29 4.39 -11.36
CA LEU A 239 20.46 3.74 -10.07
C LEU A 239 21.93 3.66 -9.71
N ASN A 240 22.24 4.04 -8.48
CA ASN A 240 23.56 3.98 -7.87
C ASN A 240 23.49 2.98 -6.72
N VAL A 241 24.28 1.92 -6.81
CA VAL A 241 24.43 0.88 -5.80
C VAL A 241 25.82 1.01 -5.19
N ASN A 242 25.93 0.95 -3.87
CA ASN A 242 27.24 0.94 -3.22
C ASN A 242 27.90 -0.43 -3.39
N ASP A 243 27.66 -1.34 -2.45
CA ASP A 243 28.24 -2.68 -2.40
C ASP A 243 27.11 -3.71 -2.55
N ILE A 244 27.30 -4.65 -3.46
CA ILE A 244 26.41 -5.79 -3.59
C ILE A 244 27.20 -7.07 -3.91
N ASP A 245 27.07 -8.07 -3.04
CA ASP A 245 27.54 -9.44 -3.27
C ASP A 245 26.35 -10.30 -3.70
N ILE A 246 26.25 -10.56 -5.00
CA ILE A 246 25.19 -11.35 -5.64
C ILE A 246 25.30 -12.83 -5.24
N ASP A 247 26.51 -13.35 -5.00
CA ASP A 247 26.75 -14.76 -4.69
C ASP A 247 26.02 -15.19 -3.42
N ARG A 248 25.85 -14.26 -2.48
CA ARG A 248 25.11 -14.48 -1.22
C ARG A 248 23.62 -14.76 -1.44
N TYR A 249 23.05 -14.28 -2.54
CA TYR A 249 21.63 -14.40 -2.86
C TYR A 249 21.31 -15.53 -3.83
N LEU A 250 22.32 -16.15 -4.45
CA LEU A 250 22.13 -17.31 -5.31
C LEU A 250 21.66 -18.53 -4.51
N PRO A 251 20.85 -19.44 -5.07
CA PRO A 251 20.54 -20.71 -4.44
C PRO A 251 21.81 -21.50 -4.13
N VAL A 252 21.79 -22.31 -3.06
CA VAL A 252 22.87 -23.27 -2.81
C VAL A 252 22.92 -24.22 -4.00
N GLU A 253 24.08 -24.38 -4.64
CA GLU A 253 24.25 -25.39 -5.68
C GLU A 253 23.95 -26.77 -5.09
N LYS A 254 22.72 -27.25 -5.26
CA LYS A 254 22.42 -28.67 -5.11
C LYS A 254 23.18 -29.33 -6.25
N SER A 255 24.12 -30.20 -5.91
CA SER A 255 24.70 -31.17 -6.83
C SER A 255 23.62 -32.19 -7.23
N GLU A 256 22.58 -31.71 -7.92
CA GLU A 256 21.70 -32.53 -8.72
C GLU A 256 22.27 -32.49 -10.12
N LYS A 257 22.55 -33.68 -10.67
CA LYS A 257 22.96 -33.89 -12.07
C LYS A 257 22.22 -32.89 -12.95
N ALA A 258 22.99 -32.07 -13.66
CA ALA A 258 22.47 -31.24 -14.72
C ALA A 258 21.46 -32.08 -15.52
N PRO A 259 20.19 -31.64 -15.65
CA PRO A 259 19.30 -32.24 -16.63
C PRO A 259 20.05 -32.26 -17.96
N PRO A 260 19.92 -33.33 -18.78
CA PRO A 260 20.51 -33.32 -20.11
C PRO A 260 20.14 -32.00 -20.80
N PRO A 261 21.06 -31.35 -21.53
CA PRO A 261 20.81 -30.04 -22.10
C PRO A 261 19.50 -30.09 -22.87
N SER A 262 18.49 -29.39 -22.35
CA SER A 262 17.28 -29.17 -23.12
C SER A 262 17.69 -28.27 -24.28
N ASN A 263 17.57 -28.80 -25.50
CA ASN A 263 17.70 -28.05 -26.74
C ASN A 263 16.49 -27.12 -26.97
N GLU A 264 15.59 -26.97 -25.99
CA GLU A 264 14.58 -25.93 -26.07
C GLU A 264 15.21 -24.59 -25.67
N PRO A 265 15.23 -23.59 -26.57
CA PRO A 265 15.67 -22.26 -26.20
C PRO A 265 14.86 -21.82 -24.99
N ALA A 266 15.56 -21.34 -23.95
CA ALA A 266 14.92 -20.67 -22.82
C ALA A 266 14.06 -19.54 -23.39
N SER A 267 12.76 -19.81 -23.53
CA SER A 267 11.80 -18.84 -24.03
C SER A 267 11.55 -17.86 -22.88
N LEU A 268 12.48 -16.91 -22.71
CA LEU A 268 12.08 -15.59 -22.25
C LEU A 268 10.84 -15.23 -23.07
N PRO A 269 9.68 -14.98 -22.46
CA PRO A 269 8.46 -14.72 -23.22
C PRO A 269 8.73 -13.56 -24.18
N LEU A 270 9.00 -13.86 -25.46
CA LEU A 270 9.43 -12.86 -26.45
C LEU A 270 8.41 -11.71 -26.52
N LYS A 271 7.14 -12.02 -26.28
CA LYS A 271 6.03 -11.05 -26.16
C LYS A 271 6.28 -9.94 -25.13
N MET A 272 6.96 -10.23 -24.01
CA MET A 272 7.31 -9.20 -23.03
C MET A 272 8.47 -8.33 -23.54
N LEU A 273 9.50 -8.91 -24.15
CA LEU A 273 10.64 -8.14 -24.66
C LEU A 273 10.28 -7.22 -25.83
N HIS A 274 9.32 -7.60 -26.68
CA HIS A 274 8.90 -6.79 -27.83
C HIS A 274 8.17 -5.47 -27.46
N SER A 275 7.63 -5.35 -26.25
CA SER A 275 6.85 -4.18 -25.80
C SER A 275 7.58 -3.29 -24.79
N LEU A 276 8.80 -3.66 -24.36
CA LEU A 276 9.56 -2.85 -23.42
C LEU A 276 10.42 -1.80 -24.15
N ASP A 277 10.20 -0.55 -23.80
CA ASP A 277 11.09 0.58 -24.08
C ASP A 277 11.81 0.93 -22.77
N ILE A 278 13.10 0.63 -22.68
CA ILE A 278 13.93 0.89 -21.49
C ILE A 278 15.10 1.78 -21.90
N ASN A 279 15.37 2.81 -21.10
CA ASN A 279 16.61 3.56 -21.16
C ASN A 279 17.06 3.89 -19.73
N GLY A 280 18.12 3.23 -19.25
CA GLY A 280 18.60 3.51 -17.91
C GLY A 280 20.09 3.29 -17.72
N ALA A 281 20.59 3.82 -16.62
CA ALA A 281 21.99 3.68 -16.20
C ALA A 281 22.06 3.04 -14.81
N LEU A 282 22.96 2.08 -14.64
CA LEU A 282 23.27 1.44 -13.38
C LEU A 282 24.74 1.63 -13.06
N LYS A 283 25.03 2.30 -11.93
CA LYS A 283 26.37 2.44 -11.38
C LYS A 283 26.50 1.60 -10.12
N VAL A 284 27.55 0.78 -10.02
CA VAL A 284 27.84 -0.07 -8.87
C VAL A 284 29.26 0.23 -8.38
N GLU A 285 29.40 0.65 -7.12
CA GLU A 285 30.72 0.96 -6.56
C GLU A 285 31.55 -0.31 -6.32
N GLN A 286 30.94 -1.36 -5.76
CA GLN A 286 31.54 -2.68 -5.58
C GLN A 286 30.52 -3.78 -5.90
N LEU A 287 30.85 -4.63 -6.86
CA LEU A 287 30.05 -5.79 -7.25
C LEU A 287 30.88 -7.04 -7.02
N LYS A 288 30.29 -8.02 -6.33
CA LYS A 288 30.79 -9.39 -6.34
C LYS A 288 29.75 -10.32 -6.94
N ALA A 289 30.14 -11.04 -7.98
CA ALA A 289 29.29 -11.99 -8.68
C ALA A 289 30.14 -13.10 -9.30
N MET A 290 29.68 -14.34 -9.18
CA MET A 290 30.33 -15.56 -9.66
C MET A 290 31.78 -15.68 -9.16
N GLY A 291 32.04 -15.24 -7.92
CA GLY A 291 33.38 -15.21 -7.34
C GLY A 291 34.29 -14.09 -7.86
N ILE A 292 33.82 -13.27 -8.80
CA ILE A 292 34.57 -12.14 -9.38
C ILE A 292 34.19 -10.85 -8.65
N SER A 293 35.19 -10.08 -8.22
CA SER A 293 35.00 -8.75 -7.64
C SER A 293 35.38 -7.67 -8.65
N LEU A 294 34.47 -6.73 -8.85
CA LEU A 294 34.57 -5.62 -9.79
C LEU A 294 34.24 -4.32 -9.06
N ASN A 295 34.96 -3.24 -9.38
CA ASN A 295 34.78 -1.94 -8.74
C ASN A 295 34.42 -0.88 -9.78
N ASN A 296 33.60 0.09 -9.36
CA ASN A 296 33.21 1.26 -10.16
C ASN A 296 32.69 0.91 -11.56
N ILE A 297 31.76 -0.03 -11.63
CA ILE A 297 31.16 -0.44 -12.90
C ILE A 297 29.99 0.47 -13.22
N GLU A 298 29.87 0.85 -14.48
CA GLU A 298 28.70 1.55 -15.00
C GLU A 298 28.18 0.81 -16.23
N PHE A 299 26.86 0.63 -16.28
CA PHE A 299 26.16 -0.01 -17.39
C PHE A 299 25.06 0.91 -17.89
N ASP A 300 24.99 1.08 -19.21
CA ASP A 300 23.78 1.55 -19.86
C ASP A 300 22.92 0.34 -20.25
N VAL A 301 21.64 0.40 -19.91
CA VAL A 301 20.63 -0.61 -20.25
C VAL A 301 19.65 0.02 -21.22
N THR A 302 19.57 -0.52 -22.42
CA THR A 302 18.57 -0.13 -23.42
C THR A 302 17.73 -1.32 -23.83
N ALA A 303 16.43 -1.11 -24.01
CA ALA A 303 15.54 -2.08 -24.63
C ALA A 303 14.64 -1.34 -25.60
N GLN A 304 14.58 -1.75 -26.87
CA GLN A 304 13.65 -1.15 -27.84
C GLN A 304 13.29 -2.17 -28.92
N LYS A 305 12.00 -2.28 -29.25
CA LYS A 305 11.49 -3.14 -30.34
C LYS A 305 11.92 -4.62 -30.24
N GLY A 306 12.14 -5.14 -29.03
CA GLY A 306 12.60 -6.51 -28.80
C GLY A 306 14.11 -6.70 -28.74
N GLU A 307 14.91 -5.65 -28.98
CA GLU A 307 16.35 -5.67 -28.78
C GLU A 307 16.69 -5.17 -27.38
N PHE A 308 17.38 -6.00 -26.59
CA PHE A 308 17.88 -5.66 -25.26
C PHE A 308 19.40 -5.58 -25.30
N LYS A 309 19.98 -4.47 -24.84
CA LYS A 309 21.42 -4.24 -24.82
C LYS A 309 21.85 -3.74 -23.45
N VAL A 310 22.89 -4.36 -22.91
CA VAL A 310 23.62 -3.87 -21.74
C VAL A 310 25.02 -3.53 -22.20
N THR A 311 25.39 -2.25 -22.11
CA THR A 311 26.69 -1.77 -22.56
C THR A 311 27.46 -1.29 -21.33
N PRO A 312 28.63 -1.89 -21.02
CA PRO A 312 29.53 -1.31 -20.04
C PRO A 312 29.94 0.10 -20.52
N LYS A 313 30.01 1.07 -19.63
CA LYS A 313 30.75 2.30 -19.91
C LYS A 313 32.20 2.07 -19.53
N ASP A 314 33.09 2.25 -20.50
CA ASP A 314 34.51 2.36 -20.23
C ASP A 314 34.73 3.67 -19.47
N ASN A 315 35.34 3.57 -18.28
CA ASN A 315 35.79 4.72 -17.49
C ASN A 315 37.07 5.32 -18.07
#